data_AF-A0A7C5WXF2-F1
#
_entry.id   AF-A0A7C5WXF2-F1
#
_cell.length_a   1.000
_cell.length_b   1.000
_cell.length_c   1.000
_cell.angle_alpha   90.00
_cell.angle_beta   90.00
_cell.angle_gamma   90.00
#
_symmetry.space_group_name_H-M   'P 1'
#
loop_
_entity.id
_entity.type
_entity.pdbx_description
1 polymer ?
#
loop_
_entity_poly.entity_id
_entity_poly.type
_entity_poly.pdbx_seq_one_letter_code
_entity_poly.pdbx_strand_id
1 'polypeptide(L)'
;MELLYSLPELLLSTFLDILPIALILFFFQYAVIRKQVANLKKVLLGMLYVLIGITFFLMGLELALFPVGRSMAEQMTNPAFLETVRISSGSLNWLDYYWVYIFAFAIGAGTTIAEPALIAVAIKASEVSGGTIGVFGLRIAVATGVAIGLALGAYRIVVGLPIHYFIIAGYVIVVVQTFFAPKSIVPLAYDSGGVTTSTVTVPLVAALGLGLAEAVPGRSVLIDG
;
A
#
# COMPACT_ATOMS: atom_id res chain seq x y z
N MET A 1 -27.51 11.25 -5.27
CA MET A 1 -27.91 10.95 -6.66
C MET A 1 -26.70 10.65 -7.53
N GLU A 2 -25.57 11.36 -7.42
CA GLU A 2 -24.34 11.08 -8.19
C GLU A 2 -23.76 9.66 -8.00
N LEU A 3 -23.90 9.08 -6.81
CA LEU A 3 -23.46 7.72 -6.47
C LEU A 3 -24.13 6.62 -7.32
N LEU A 4 -25.39 6.82 -7.74
CA LEU A 4 -26.10 5.85 -8.57
C LEU A 4 -25.70 5.93 -10.04
N TYR A 5 -25.24 7.10 -10.50
CA TYR A 5 -24.79 7.31 -11.88
C TYR A 5 -23.33 6.90 -12.10
N SER A 6 -22.51 6.95 -11.06
CA SER A 6 -21.10 6.51 -11.09
C SER A 6 -20.92 5.00 -10.99
N LEU A 7 -21.86 4.27 -10.38
CA LEU A 7 -21.79 2.81 -10.22
C LEU A 7 -21.63 2.04 -11.55
N PRO A 8 -22.41 2.31 -12.62
CA PRO A 8 -22.26 1.65 -13.91
C PRO A 8 -20.90 1.92 -14.57
N GLU A 9 -20.41 3.16 -14.47
CA GLU A 9 -19.10 3.54 -15.00
C GLU A 9 -17.97 2.83 -14.25
N LEU A 10 -18.05 2.78 -12.91
CA LEU A 10 -17.09 2.08 -12.07
C LEU A 10 -17.13 0.55 -12.28
N LEU A 11 -18.31 -0.03 -12.51
CA LEU A 11 -18.45 -1.44 -12.89
C LEU A 11 -17.75 -1.71 -14.22
N LEU A 12 -17.93 -0.84 -15.21
CA LEU A 12 -17.32 -0.98 -16.52
C LEU A 12 -15.80 -0.82 -16.45
N SER A 13 -15.29 0.16 -15.71
CA SER A 13 -13.85 0.35 -15.52
C SER A 13 -13.22 -0.86 -14.82
N THR A 14 -13.83 -1.30 -13.71
CA THR A 14 -13.36 -2.48 -12.96
C THR A 14 -13.39 -3.74 -13.84
N PHE A 15 -14.39 -3.89 -14.70
CA PHE A 15 -14.44 -4.99 -15.65
C PHE A 15 -13.28 -4.94 -16.64
N LEU A 16 -12.99 -3.76 -17.21
CA LEU A 16 -11.86 -3.55 -18.11
C LEU A 16 -10.52 -3.78 -17.42
N ASP A 17 -10.39 -3.47 -16.14
CA ASP A 17 -9.18 -3.72 -15.34
C ASP A 17 -8.95 -5.22 -15.07
N ILE A 18 -10.03 -5.99 -14.85
CA ILE A 18 -9.96 -7.45 -14.59
C ILE A 18 -9.83 -8.24 -15.90
N LEU A 19 -10.34 -7.71 -17.01
CA LEU A 19 -10.39 -8.41 -18.30
C LEU A 19 -9.02 -8.95 -18.77
N PRO A 20 -7.88 -8.21 -18.68
CA PRO A 20 -6.56 -8.73 -19.04
C PRO A 20 -6.18 -9.99 -18.25
N ILE A 21 -6.49 -10.01 -16.94
CA ILE A 21 -6.20 -11.16 -16.08
C ILE A 21 -7.05 -12.36 -16.52
N ALA A 22 -8.34 -12.14 -16.74
CA ALA A 22 -9.23 -13.19 -17.24
C ALA A 22 -8.77 -13.73 -18.60
N LEU A 23 -8.39 -12.84 -19.53
CA LEU A 23 -7.87 -13.21 -20.85
C LEU A 23 -6.60 -14.05 -20.74
N ILE A 24 -5.64 -13.66 -19.90
CA ILE A 24 -4.42 -14.44 -19.66
C ILE A 24 -4.77 -15.82 -19.11
N LEU A 25 -5.65 -15.89 -18.11
CA LEU A 25 -6.06 -17.16 -17.50
C LEU A 25 -6.69 -18.11 -18.53
N PHE A 26 -7.67 -17.63 -19.31
CA PHE A 26 -8.31 -18.44 -20.35
C PHE A 26 -7.34 -18.79 -21.48
N PHE A 27 -6.45 -17.87 -21.88
CA PHE A 27 -5.41 -18.14 -22.87
C PHE A 27 -4.50 -19.29 -22.41
N PHE A 28 -3.95 -19.23 -21.21
CA PHE A 28 -3.11 -20.30 -20.69
C PHE A 28 -3.89 -21.62 -20.57
N GLN A 29 -5.14 -21.56 -20.11
CA GLN A 29 -5.97 -22.75 -19.93
C GLN A 29 -6.26 -23.46 -21.26
N TYR A 30 -6.66 -22.73 -22.30
CA TYR A 30 -7.05 -23.30 -23.59
C TYR A 30 -5.88 -23.52 -24.55
N ALA A 31 -4.91 -22.59 -24.63
CA ALA A 31 -3.82 -22.65 -25.60
C ALA A 31 -2.59 -23.42 -25.07
N VAL A 32 -2.19 -23.19 -23.82
CA VAL A 32 -0.96 -23.76 -23.24
C VAL A 32 -1.23 -25.10 -22.55
N ILE A 33 -2.13 -25.12 -21.57
CA ILE A 33 -2.49 -26.31 -20.79
C ILE A 33 -3.39 -27.25 -21.61
N ARG A 34 -4.11 -26.71 -22.60
CA ARG A 34 -5.00 -27.44 -23.51
C ARG A 34 -6.07 -28.25 -22.78
N LYS A 35 -6.60 -27.69 -21.67
CA LYS A 35 -7.68 -28.31 -20.89
C LYS A 35 -8.87 -27.38 -20.84
N GLN A 36 -10.07 -27.95 -20.88
CA GLN A 36 -11.28 -27.18 -20.58
C GLN A 36 -11.27 -26.72 -19.12
N VAL A 37 -11.86 -25.56 -18.86
CA VAL A 37 -12.04 -25.03 -17.51
C VAL A 37 -13.03 -25.92 -16.77
N ALA A 38 -12.57 -26.56 -15.69
CA ALA A 38 -13.44 -27.34 -14.83
C ALA A 38 -14.48 -26.43 -14.16
N ASN A 39 -15.75 -26.84 -14.17
CA ASN A 39 -16.85 -26.08 -13.57
C ASN A 39 -16.99 -24.64 -14.09
N LEU A 40 -16.93 -24.42 -15.42
CA LEU A 40 -17.00 -23.09 -16.05
C LEU A 40 -18.10 -22.18 -15.48
N LYS A 41 -19.30 -22.71 -15.21
CA LYS A 41 -20.39 -21.94 -14.59
C LYS A 41 -20.01 -21.36 -13.22
N LYS A 42 -19.34 -22.14 -12.37
CA LYS A 42 -18.86 -21.68 -11.05
C LYS A 42 -17.76 -20.63 -11.21
N VAL A 43 -16.88 -20.79 -12.18
CA VAL A 43 -15.80 -19.83 -12.47
C VAL A 43 -16.38 -18.50 -12.93
N LEU A 44 -17.31 -18.50 -13.90
CA LEU A 44 -17.98 -17.29 -14.39
C LEU A 44 -18.73 -16.56 -13.26
N LEU A 45 -19.44 -17.32 -12.42
CA LEU A 45 -20.20 -16.77 -11.29
C LEU A 45 -19.27 -16.22 -10.19
N GLY A 46 -18.14 -16.89 -9.95
CA GLY A 46 -17.08 -16.38 -9.07
C GLY A 46 -16.44 -15.09 -9.59
N MET A 47 -16.15 -15.00 -10.90
CA MET A 47 -15.65 -13.78 -11.52
C MET A 47 -16.66 -12.63 -11.41
N LEU A 48 -17.95 -12.90 -11.55
CA LEU A 48 -19.00 -11.90 -11.34
C LEU A 48 -19.00 -11.38 -9.90
N TYR A 49 -18.90 -12.26 -8.91
CA TYR A 49 -18.81 -11.83 -7.50
C TYR A 49 -17.54 -11.04 -7.19
N VAL A 50 -16.40 -11.42 -7.79
CA VAL A 50 -15.15 -10.65 -7.67
C VAL A 50 -15.31 -9.27 -8.29
N LEU A 51 -15.90 -9.17 -9.48
CA LEU A 51 -16.16 -7.89 -10.15
C LEU A 51 -17.01 -6.98 -9.25
N ILE A 52 -18.16 -7.47 -8.78
CA ILE A 52 -19.06 -6.72 -7.90
C ILE A 52 -18.36 -6.33 -6.59
N GLY A 53 -17.62 -7.27 -5.99
CA GLY A 53 -16.88 -7.05 -4.75
C GLY A 53 -15.81 -5.99 -4.89
N ILE A 54 -15.00 -6.02 -5.95
CA ILE A 54 -13.96 -5.02 -6.22
C ILE A 54 -14.59 -3.66 -6.52
N THR A 55 -15.66 -3.58 -7.32
CA THR A 55 -16.35 -2.30 -7.56
C THR A 55 -16.82 -1.68 -6.25
N PHE A 56 -17.54 -2.41 -5.40
CA PHE A 56 -18.01 -1.86 -4.12
C PHE A 56 -16.87 -1.52 -3.18
N PHE A 57 -15.79 -2.31 -3.20
CA PHE A 57 -14.59 -2.03 -2.44
C PHE A 57 -13.95 -0.70 -2.88
N LEU A 58 -13.70 -0.50 -4.18
CA LEU A 58 -13.15 0.73 -4.74
C LEU A 58 -14.04 1.95 -4.43
N MET A 59 -15.36 1.80 -4.58
CA MET A 59 -16.32 2.83 -4.22
C MET A 59 -16.24 3.20 -2.73
N GLY A 60 -16.09 2.20 -1.85
CA GLY A 60 -15.89 2.42 -0.42
C GLY A 60 -14.58 3.16 -0.11
N LEU A 61 -13.51 2.87 -0.84
CA LEU A 61 -12.23 3.59 -0.71
C LEU A 61 -12.39 5.07 -1.04
N GLU A 62 -12.99 5.37 -2.19
CA GLU A 62 -13.12 6.73 -2.71
C GLU A 62 -14.05 7.60 -1.84
N LEU A 63 -15.11 7.00 -1.29
CA LEU A 63 -16.09 7.74 -0.47
C LEU A 63 -15.67 7.88 0.99
N ALA A 64 -14.91 6.92 1.53
CA ALA A 64 -14.59 6.90 2.95
C ALA A 64 -13.09 7.12 3.22
N LEU A 65 -12.21 6.28 2.66
CA LEU A 65 -10.80 6.27 3.05
C LEU A 65 -10.02 7.43 2.43
N PHE A 66 -10.25 7.75 1.16
CA PHE A 66 -9.53 8.83 0.46
C PHE A 66 -9.84 10.22 1.05
N PRO A 67 -11.11 10.58 1.30
CA PRO A 67 -11.44 11.88 1.91
C PRO A 67 -10.91 12.02 3.34
N VAL A 68 -10.90 10.92 4.10
CA VAL A 68 -10.31 10.90 5.45
C VAL A 68 -8.80 11.12 5.37
N GLY A 69 -8.09 10.43 4.47
CA GLY A 69 -6.65 10.63 4.26
C GLY A 69 -6.30 12.06 3.85
N ARG A 70 -7.04 12.63 2.89
CA ARG A 70 -6.88 14.02 2.44
C ARG A 70 -7.11 15.02 3.56
N SER A 71 -8.24 14.94 4.25
CA SER A 71 -8.57 15.87 5.33
C SER A 71 -7.56 15.82 6.48
N MET A 72 -7.03 14.63 6.82
CA MET A 72 -5.95 14.49 7.79
C MET A 72 -4.65 15.15 7.29
N ALA A 73 -4.26 14.89 6.05
CA ALA A 73 -3.08 15.51 5.44
C ALA A 73 -3.19 17.04 5.39
N GLU A 74 -4.34 17.59 4.99
CA GLU A 74 -4.63 19.03 4.97
C GLU A 74 -4.52 19.65 6.36
N GLN A 75 -5.11 19.02 7.38
CA GLN A 75 -5.02 19.52 8.76
C GLN A 75 -3.59 19.52 9.29
N MET A 76 -2.82 18.47 8.99
CA MET A 76 -1.44 18.31 9.46
C MET A 76 -0.42 19.17 8.71
N THR A 77 -0.74 19.59 7.48
CA THR A 77 0.11 20.45 6.64
C THR A 77 -0.34 21.90 6.63
N ASN A 78 -1.45 22.23 7.32
CA ASN A 78 -1.98 23.58 7.41
C ASN A 78 -0.93 24.54 8.00
N PRO A 79 -0.58 25.64 7.33
CA PRO A 79 0.42 26.59 7.83
C PRO A 79 0.12 27.12 9.24
N ALA A 80 -1.15 27.38 9.57
CA ALA A 80 -1.54 27.84 10.90
C ALA A 80 -1.28 26.78 11.98
N PHE A 81 -1.51 25.50 11.66
CA PHE A 81 -1.16 24.40 12.56
C PHE A 81 0.36 24.26 12.69
N LEU A 82 1.08 24.27 11.56
CA LEU A 82 2.54 24.12 11.54
C LEU A 82 3.27 25.22 12.33
N GLU A 83 2.76 26.47 12.32
CA GLU A 83 3.31 27.55 13.15
C GLU A 83 3.15 27.29 14.66
N THR A 84 2.11 26.55 15.10
CA THR A 84 1.91 26.24 16.53
C THR A 84 2.85 25.15 17.05
N VAL A 85 3.26 24.22 16.18
CA VAL A 85 4.10 23.06 16.53
C VAL A 85 5.53 23.18 15.99
N ARG A 86 5.87 24.36 15.51
CA ARG A 86 7.07 24.62 14.75
C ARG A 86 8.34 24.36 15.55
N ILE A 87 9.36 23.81 14.90
CA ILE A 87 10.68 23.56 15.50
C ILE A 87 11.71 24.57 14.95
N SER A 88 11.60 24.94 13.68
CA SER A 88 12.57 25.80 12.99
C SER A 88 12.31 27.29 13.25
N SER A 89 13.37 28.11 13.28
CA SER A 89 13.25 29.58 13.24
C SER A 89 13.40 30.08 11.79
N GLY A 90 12.48 30.92 11.27
CA GLY A 90 12.58 31.50 9.91
C GLY A 90 11.42 31.18 8.97
N SER A 91 11.66 30.60 7.80
CA SER A 91 10.62 30.01 6.91
C SER A 91 10.29 28.56 7.31
N LEU A 92 9.10 28.06 6.96
CA LEU A 92 8.76 26.65 7.14
C LEU A 92 9.79 25.76 6.45
N ASN A 93 10.32 24.79 7.19
CA ASN A 93 11.28 23.81 6.71
C ASN A 93 10.67 22.41 6.78
N TRP A 94 11.28 21.47 6.06
CA TRP A 94 10.86 20.05 6.08
C TRP A 94 10.81 19.45 7.50
N LEU A 95 11.63 19.95 8.43
CA LEU A 95 11.61 19.55 9.85
C LEU A 95 10.28 19.89 10.55
N ASP A 96 9.60 20.95 10.14
CA ASP A 96 8.35 21.39 10.76
C ASP A 96 7.19 20.42 10.44
N TYR A 97 7.36 19.55 9.42
CA TYR A 97 6.40 18.51 9.03
C TYR A 97 6.59 17.20 9.81
N TYR A 98 7.35 17.18 10.91
CA TYR A 98 7.65 15.95 11.66
C TYR A 98 6.40 15.16 12.08
N TRP A 99 5.28 15.83 12.37
CA TRP A 99 4.01 15.18 12.67
C TRP A 99 3.53 14.29 11.53
N VAL A 100 3.67 14.75 10.29
CA VAL A 100 3.31 13.97 9.10
C VAL A 100 4.12 12.68 9.05
N TYR A 101 5.42 12.74 9.37
CA TYR A 101 6.30 11.57 9.37
C TYR A 101 5.92 10.58 10.47
N ILE A 102 5.60 11.07 11.67
CA ILE A 102 5.14 10.25 12.79
C ILE A 102 3.80 9.59 12.45
N PHE A 103 2.88 10.33 11.83
CA PHE A 103 1.58 9.80 11.42
C PHE A 103 1.71 8.75 10.32
N ALA A 104 2.51 9.01 9.29
CA ALA A 104 2.80 8.05 8.22
C ALA A 104 3.43 6.76 8.79
N PHE A 105 4.35 6.90 9.76
CA PHE A 105 4.90 5.77 10.50
C PHE A 105 3.83 5.00 11.26
N ALA A 106 3.01 5.69 12.06
CA ALA A 106 1.98 5.07 12.90
C ALA A 106 0.91 4.35 12.07
N ILE A 107 0.45 4.97 10.98
CA ILE A 107 -0.49 4.35 10.04
C ILE A 107 0.14 3.14 9.37
N GLY A 108 1.38 3.26 8.86
CA GLY A 108 2.08 2.14 8.24
C GLY A 108 2.29 0.95 9.17
N ALA A 109 2.68 1.22 10.40
CA ALA A 109 2.80 0.20 11.44
C ALA A 109 1.43 -0.43 11.75
N GLY A 110 0.41 0.41 11.98
CA GLY A 110 -0.93 -0.02 12.36
C GLY A 110 -1.60 -0.89 11.31
N THR A 111 -1.61 -0.47 10.04
CA THR A 111 -2.19 -1.26 8.94
C THR A 111 -1.44 -2.55 8.71
N THR A 112 -0.11 -2.51 8.74
CA THR A 112 0.70 -3.71 8.51
C THR A 112 0.53 -4.71 9.65
N ILE A 113 0.44 -4.26 10.91
CA ILE A 113 0.14 -5.15 12.04
C ILE A 113 -1.26 -5.75 11.89
N ALA A 114 -2.23 -4.96 11.46
CA ALA A 114 -3.61 -5.38 11.27
C ALA A 114 -3.82 -6.25 10.01
N GLU A 115 -2.83 -6.34 9.13
CA GLU A 115 -2.93 -7.00 7.83
C GLU A 115 -3.20 -8.51 7.95
N PRO A 116 -4.38 -9.01 7.52
CA PRO A 116 -4.72 -10.42 7.60
C PRO A 116 -3.78 -11.32 6.81
N ALA A 117 -3.32 -10.87 5.64
CA ALA A 117 -2.40 -11.65 4.82
C ALA A 117 -1.05 -11.87 5.54
N LEU A 118 -0.54 -10.85 6.22
CA LEU A 118 0.69 -10.93 7.00
C LEU A 118 0.54 -11.87 8.20
N ILE A 119 -0.62 -11.85 8.87
CA ILE A 119 -0.91 -12.79 9.95
C ILE A 119 -0.86 -14.23 9.44
N ALA A 120 -1.48 -14.52 8.29
CA ALA A 120 -1.48 -15.85 7.70
C ALA A 120 -0.07 -16.32 7.33
N VAL A 121 0.73 -15.46 6.69
CA VAL A 121 2.14 -15.78 6.37
C VAL A 121 2.97 -16.00 7.62
N ALA A 122 2.78 -15.19 8.65
CA ALA A 122 3.52 -15.34 9.91
C ALA A 122 3.18 -16.64 10.65
N ILE A 123 1.91 -17.05 10.67
CA ILE A 123 1.51 -18.35 11.21
C ILE A 123 2.16 -19.48 10.41
N LYS A 124 2.10 -19.42 9.07
CA LYS A 124 2.70 -20.45 8.21
C LYS A 124 4.22 -20.54 8.36
N ALA A 125 4.90 -19.40 8.47
CA ALA A 125 6.33 -19.34 8.72
C ALA A 125 6.70 -19.94 10.08
N SER A 126 5.92 -19.67 11.13
CA SER A 126 6.11 -20.27 12.46
C SER A 126 5.95 -21.79 12.43
N GLU A 127 4.92 -22.31 11.75
CA GLU A 127 4.69 -23.75 11.62
C GLU A 127 5.82 -24.46 10.87
N VAL A 128 6.24 -23.92 9.72
CA VAL A 128 7.27 -24.54 8.87
C VAL A 128 8.66 -24.44 9.49
N SER A 129 8.92 -23.40 10.30
CA SER A 129 10.21 -23.22 10.99
C SER A 129 10.30 -23.93 12.36
N GLY A 130 9.29 -24.70 12.75
CA GLY A 130 9.24 -25.37 14.06
C GLY A 130 9.20 -24.39 15.24
N GLY A 131 8.64 -23.20 15.05
CA GLY A 131 8.55 -22.14 16.07
C GLY A 131 9.77 -21.22 16.16
N THR A 132 10.81 -21.44 15.34
CA THR A 132 12.00 -20.58 15.31
C THR A 132 11.66 -19.15 14.88
N ILE A 133 10.72 -18.99 13.93
CA ILE A 133 10.22 -17.69 13.49
C ILE A 133 8.92 -17.40 14.24
N GLY A 134 8.98 -16.53 15.24
CA GLY A 134 7.80 -16.15 16.02
C GLY A 134 6.79 -15.33 15.20
N VAL A 135 5.51 -15.66 15.30
CA VAL A 135 4.41 -14.96 14.60
C VAL A 135 4.41 -13.46 14.88
N PHE A 136 4.50 -13.08 16.15
CA PHE A 136 4.53 -11.67 16.54
C PHE A 136 5.83 -10.98 16.14
N GLY A 137 6.97 -11.66 16.27
CA GLY A 137 8.28 -11.13 15.90
C GLY A 137 8.36 -10.77 14.42
N LEU A 138 7.89 -11.67 13.54
CA LEU A 138 7.84 -11.40 12.11
C LEU A 138 6.91 -10.21 11.79
N ARG A 139 5.73 -10.17 12.40
CA ARG A 139 4.77 -9.07 12.18
C ARG A 139 5.34 -7.71 12.57
N ILE A 140 5.98 -7.61 13.73
CA ILE A 140 6.59 -6.35 14.18
C ILE A 140 7.78 -5.96 13.29
N ALA A 141 8.61 -6.92 12.86
CA ALA A 141 9.73 -6.64 11.96
C ALA A 141 9.24 -6.05 10.62
N VAL A 142 8.24 -6.70 10.00
CA VAL A 142 7.65 -6.25 8.74
C VAL A 142 6.94 -4.90 8.91
N ALA A 143 6.13 -4.74 9.95
CA ALA A 143 5.44 -3.48 10.24
C ALA A 143 6.38 -2.32 10.47
N THR A 144 7.51 -2.55 11.14
CA THR A 144 8.54 -1.51 11.33
C THR A 144 9.16 -1.12 9.99
N GLY A 145 9.46 -2.08 9.12
CA GLY A 145 9.97 -1.82 7.77
C GLY A 145 9.01 -0.97 6.94
N VAL A 146 7.71 -1.33 6.93
CA VAL A 146 6.68 -0.55 6.23
C VAL A 146 6.52 0.85 6.82
N ALA A 147 6.49 0.97 8.15
CA ALA A 147 6.36 2.25 8.84
C ALA A 147 7.51 3.22 8.51
N ILE A 148 8.75 2.72 8.51
CA ILE A 148 9.93 3.49 8.08
C ILE A 148 9.80 3.88 6.60
N GLY A 149 9.40 2.93 5.74
CA GLY A 149 9.20 3.18 4.31
C GLY A 149 8.18 4.28 4.04
N LEU A 150 7.03 4.27 4.74
CA LEU A 150 6.01 5.31 4.61
C LEU A 150 6.46 6.65 5.17
N ALA A 151 7.15 6.68 6.31
CA ALA A 151 7.72 7.91 6.84
C ALA A 151 8.73 8.54 5.87
N LEU A 152 9.59 7.72 5.26
CA LEU A 152 10.52 8.16 4.22
C LEU A 152 9.79 8.61 2.95
N GLY A 153 8.69 7.96 2.57
CA GLY A 153 7.83 8.37 1.46
C GLY A 153 7.19 9.75 1.72
N ALA A 154 6.65 9.96 2.92
CA ALA A 154 6.10 11.24 3.33
C ALA A 154 7.18 12.34 3.37
N TYR A 155 8.38 12.03 3.87
CA TYR A 155 9.54 12.92 3.79
C TYR A 155 9.89 13.27 2.34
N ARG A 156 9.93 12.28 1.44
CA ARG A 156 10.18 12.49 0.01
C ARG A 156 9.17 13.44 -0.59
N ILE A 157 7.88 13.27 -0.27
CA ILE A 157 6.80 14.15 -0.74
C ILE A 157 7.05 15.57 -0.25
N VAL A 158 7.29 15.77 1.05
CA VAL A 158 7.48 17.11 1.63
C VAL A 158 8.69 17.83 1.02
N VAL A 159 9.82 17.15 0.84
CA VAL A 159 11.04 17.76 0.31
C VAL A 159 11.00 17.89 -1.23
N GLY A 160 10.21 17.05 -1.91
CA GLY A 160 10.13 17.06 -3.37
C GLY A 160 11.33 16.45 -4.08
N LEU A 161 12.00 15.49 -3.43
CA LEU A 161 13.16 14.82 -4.01
C LEU A 161 12.74 13.74 -5.03
N PRO A 162 13.56 13.49 -6.07
CA PRO A 162 13.28 12.42 -7.01
C PRO A 162 13.24 11.03 -6.35
N ILE A 163 12.22 10.24 -6.68
CA ILE A 163 12.00 8.90 -6.09
C ILE A 163 13.17 7.93 -6.31
N HIS A 164 13.91 8.08 -7.42
CA HIS A 164 14.99 7.16 -7.76
C HIS A 164 16.10 7.14 -6.70
N TYR A 165 16.38 8.26 -6.01
CA TYR A 165 17.37 8.27 -4.93
C TYR A 165 16.97 7.36 -3.76
N PHE A 166 15.69 7.37 -3.39
CA PHE A 166 15.15 6.53 -2.32
C PHE A 166 15.14 5.06 -2.71
N ILE A 167 14.73 4.76 -3.94
CA ILE A 167 14.72 3.39 -4.45
C ILE A 167 16.13 2.83 -4.54
N ILE A 168 17.08 3.57 -5.12
CA ILE A 168 18.49 3.13 -5.22
C ILE A 168 19.07 2.90 -3.82
N ALA A 169 18.88 3.84 -2.89
CA ALA A 169 19.36 3.68 -1.51
C ALA A 169 18.74 2.46 -0.81
N GLY A 170 17.43 2.27 -0.96
CA GLY A 170 16.71 1.11 -0.43
C GLY A 170 17.23 -0.21 -1.00
N TYR A 171 17.45 -0.29 -2.31
CA TYR A 171 18.03 -1.46 -2.96
C TYR A 171 19.44 -1.76 -2.47
N VAL A 172 20.30 -0.74 -2.33
CA VAL A 172 21.65 -0.92 -1.78
C VAL A 172 21.57 -1.51 -0.37
N ILE A 173 20.70 -0.97 0.49
CA ILE A 173 20.50 -1.49 1.85
C ILE A 173 20.04 -2.95 1.79
N VAL A 174 19.01 -3.27 1.02
CA VAL A 174 18.45 -4.63 0.93
C VAL A 174 19.47 -5.63 0.38
N VAL A 175 20.23 -5.25 -0.65
CA VAL A 175 21.29 -6.10 -1.22
C VAL A 175 22.38 -6.37 -0.19
N VAL A 176 22.86 -5.34 0.52
CA VAL A 176 23.86 -5.49 1.58
C VAL A 176 23.32 -6.40 2.70
N GLN A 177 22.10 -6.16 3.18
CA GLN A 177 21.46 -7.00 4.20
C GLN A 177 21.32 -8.45 3.74
N THR A 178 20.99 -8.68 2.47
CA THR A 178 20.85 -10.04 1.90
C THR A 178 22.15 -10.83 1.98
N PHE A 179 23.32 -10.20 1.84
CA PHE A 179 24.61 -10.88 1.97
C PHE A 179 24.90 -11.37 3.40
N PHE A 180 24.40 -10.65 4.41
CA PHE A 180 24.59 -11.00 5.83
C PHE A 180 23.45 -11.82 6.42
N ALA A 181 22.28 -11.85 5.78
CA ALA A 181 21.10 -12.53 6.28
C ALA A 181 21.21 -14.06 6.15
N PRO A 182 20.67 -14.84 7.12
CA PRO A 182 20.57 -16.30 7.00
C PRO A 182 19.74 -16.72 5.77
N LYS A 183 20.24 -17.68 4.99
CA LYS A 183 19.59 -18.15 3.75
C LYS A 183 18.14 -18.62 3.96
N SER A 184 17.78 -19.08 5.16
CA SER A 184 16.43 -19.53 5.50
C SER A 184 15.40 -18.40 5.59
N ILE A 185 15.81 -17.17 5.93
CA ILE A 185 14.88 -16.04 6.10
C ILE A 185 14.76 -15.17 4.85
N VAL A 186 15.76 -15.22 3.96
CA VAL A 186 15.79 -14.36 2.75
C VAL A 186 14.53 -14.52 1.89
N PRO A 187 14.08 -15.74 1.50
CA PRO A 187 12.87 -15.88 0.69
C PRO A 187 11.63 -15.30 1.38
N LEU A 188 11.50 -15.56 2.69
CA LEU A 188 10.40 -15.04 3.50
C LEU A 188 10.43 -13.51 3.57
N ALA A 189 11.61 -12.89 3.69
CA ALA A 189 11.76 -11.44 3.77
C ALA A 189 11.35 -10.75 2.46
N TYR A 190 11.77 -11.29 1.30
CA TYR A 190 11.37 -10.75 0.00
C TYR A 190 9.88 -10.94 -0.28
N ASP A 191 9.29 -12.08 0.10
CA ASP A 191 7.86 -12.34 -0.09
C ASP A 191 6.98 -11.51 0.85
N SER A 192 7.46 -11.26 2.07
CA SER A 192 6.74 -10.43 3.06
C SER A 192 6.47 -9.02 2.55
N GLY A 193 7.31 -8.45 1.68
CA GLY A 193 7.04 -7.16 1.05
C GLY A 193 5.74 -7.17 0.23
N GLY A 194 5.57 -8.18 -0.65
CA GLY A 194 4.37 -8.33 -1.47
C GLY A 194 3.10 -8.64 -0.67
N VAL A 195 3.25 -9.26 0.49
CA VAL A 195 2.13 -9.53 1.41
C VAL A 195 1.57 -8.24 2.01
N THR A 196 2.39 -7.21 2.20
CA THR A 196 1.95 -5.92 2.78
C THR A 196 1.27 -4.99 1.80
N THR A 197 1.37 -5.23 0.49
CA THR A 197 0.66 -4.47 -0.55
C THR A 197 -0.77 -4.99 -0.76
N SER A 198 -1.45 -5.33 0.33
CA SER A 198 -2.78 -5.93 0.32
C SER A 198 -3.87 -4.92 -0.04
N THR A 199 -5.11 -5.44 -0.10
CA THR A 199 -6.31 -4.64 -0.28
C THR A 199 -6.49 -3.56 0.79
N VAL A 200 -6.01 -3.73 2.02
CA VAL A 200 -6.25 -2.72 3.08
C VAL A 200 -5.20 -1.62 3.09
N THR A 201 -3.92 -1.99 2.95
CA THR A 201 -2.81 -1.05 3.16
C THR A 201 -2.61 -0.11 1.97
N VAL A 202 -2.68 -0.63 0.74
CA VAL A 202 -2.40 0.17 -0.47
C VAL A 202 -3.33 1.35 -0.62
N PRO A 203 -4.67 1.21 -0.50
CA PRO A 203 -5.57 2.35 -0.61
C PRO A 203 -5.32 3.44 0.44
N LEU A 204 -5.02 3.04 1.68
CA LEU A 204 -4.78 4.00 2.75
C LEU A 204 -3.47 4.77 2.53
N VAL A 205 -2.43 4.07 2.07
CA VAL A 205 -1.15 4.68 1.70
C VAL A 205 -1.32 5.62 0.52
N ALA A 206 -2.06 5.22 -0.50
CA ALA A 206 -2.36 6.06 -1.65
C ALA A 206 -3.15 7.31 -1.25
N ALA A 207 -4.17 7.17 -0.40
CA ALA A 207 -4.93 8.29 0.14
C ALA A 207 -4.03 9.31 0.86
N LEU A 208 -3.12 8.83 1.69
CA LEU A 208 -2.16 9.65 2.42
C LEU A 208 -1.19 10.34 1.46
N GLY A 209 -0.61 9.59 0.51
CA GLY A 209 0.34 10.13 -0.47
C GLY A 209 -0.27 11.22 -1.35
N LEU A 210 -1.45 10.95 -1.91
CA LEU A 210 -2.21 11.91 -2.70
C LEU A 210 -2.60 13.15 -1.86
N GLY A 211 -3.12 12.95 -0.65
CA GLY A 211 -3.48 14.04 0.24
C GLY A 211 -2.30 14.93 0.63
N LEU A 212 -1.13 14.33 0.89
CA LEU A 212 0.09 15.10 1.17
C LEU A 212 0.60 15.85 -0.05
N ALA A 213 0.58 15.23 -1.24
CA ALA A 213 0.99 15.90 -2.47
C ALA A 213 0.03 17.03 -2.89
N GLU A 214 -1.26 16.92 -2.56
CA GLU A 214 -2.26 17.98 -2.74
C GLU A 214 -2.07 19.13 -1.74
N ALA A 215 -1.79 18.82 -0.47
CA ALA A 215 -1.79 19.80 0.61
C ALA A 215 -0.44 20.51 0.83
N VAL A 216 0.69 19.88 0.51
CA VAL A 216 2.02 20.50 0.66
C VAL A 216 2.28 21.48 -0.49
N PRO A 217 2.58 22.77 -0.21
CA PRO A 217 2.80 23.76 -1.25
C PRO A 217 3.93 23.39 -2.23
N GLY A 218 3.66 23.60 -3.53
CA GLY A 218 4.63 23.37 -4.60
C GLY A 218 4.88 21.90 -4.95
N ARG A 219 4.06 20.98 -4.42
CA ARG A 219 4.09 19.56 -4.80
C ARG A 219 3.09 19.26 -5.91
N SER A 220 3.34 18.19 -6.65
CA SER A 220 2.45 17.74 -7.72
C SER A 220 1.96 16.34 -7.41
N VAL A 221 0.64 16.16 -7.38
CA VAL A 221 -0.01 14.84 -7.18
C VAL A 221 0.48 13.80 -8.18
N LEU A 222 0.76 14.20 -9.42
CA LEU A 222 1.21 13.29 -10.49
C LEU A 222 2.68 12.87 -10.37
N ILE A 223 3.53 13.67 -9.72
CA ILE A 223 4.98 13.44 -9.65
C ILE A 223 5.39 12.98 -8.25
N ASP A 224 4.77 13.54 -7.22
CA ASP A 224 5.12 13.38 -5.82
C ASP A 224 4.23 12.36 -5.10
N GLY A 225 2.94 12.29 -5.47
CA GLY A 225 1.90 11.45 -4.84
C GLY A 225 2.06 9.96 -5.03
#